data_AF-A0A496XFZ6-F1
#
_entry.id   AF-A0A496XFZ6-F1
#
_cell.length_a   1.000
_cell.length_b   1.000
_cell.length_c   1.000
_cell.angle_alpha   90.00
_cell.angle_beta   90.00
_cell.angle_gamma   90.00
#
_symmetry.space_group_name_H-M   'P 1'
#
loop_
_entity.id
_entity.type
_entity.pdbx_description
1 polymer ?
#
loop_
_entity_poly.entity_id
_entity_poly.type
_entity_poly.pdbx_seq_one_letter_code
_entity_poly.pdbx_strand_id
1 'polypeptide(L)'
;MLAEFVHRTRCPAEVAAALGDVSSSSVLAAAPHAALTALGVRLPEDPTAVLDYLRLEQYQDQLGGRATAPGSGSIVRRAYYLARPLLPVSLRKHMQRFALRGWRDIPFPRWPVETAVEDLEDAVWDELLRITGAEKLPFIWYWPEGRRMAAVLTHDVETAAGRDFCGGLMGMEAEFDLVSAFEVVPEERYDVPDAFLQPLRDGGCEIALHGLNHDGHLFDNETEFRTRAKKINRYLHEWGARGFRSPVMYRKQEWLHHLEIAYDMSVPNGALLDPQRGGCCTVRPYFLGDVLELPLTTIQDYTLLA
;
A
#
# COMPACT_ATOMS: atom_id res chain seq x y z
N MET A 1 -15.06 -10.81 6.44
CA MET A 1 -14.13 -11.84 6.95
C MET A 1 -14.63 -13.19 6.55
N LEU A 2 -15.56 -13.89 7.22
CA LEU A 2 -15.86 -15.29 6.89
C LEU A 2 -16.27 -15.55 5.43
N ALA A 3 -17.22 -14.80 4.86
CA ALA A 3 -17.62 -14.95 3.44
C ALA A 3 -16.51 -14.52 2.46
N GLU A 4 -15.78 -13.47 2.81
CA GLU A 4 -14.67 -12.95 2.01
C GLU A 4 -13.42 -13.84 2.09
N PHE A 5 -13.20 -14.46 3.24
CA PHE A 5 -12.18 -15.45 3.54
C PHE A 5 -12.42 -16.67 2.69
N VAL A 6 -13.65 -17.23 2.65
CA VAL A 6 -14.03 -18.30 1.70
C VAL A 6 -13.79 -17.89 0.25
N HIS A 7 -14.13 -16.65 -0.12
CA HIS A 7 -13.99 -16.17 -1.49
C HIS A 7 -12.51 -15.96 -1.89
N ARG A 8 -11.66 -15.54 -0.93
CA ARG A 8 -10.23 -15.27 -1.09
C ARG A 8 -9.38 -16.54 -1.00
N THR A 9 -9.76 -17.51 -0.18
CA THR A 9 -9.04 -18.78 0.04
C THR A 9 -9.60 -19.93 -0.79
N ARG A 10 -10.72 -19.69 -1.50
CA ARG A 10 -11.50 -20.68 -2.26
C ARG A 10 -11.63 -21.99 -1.48
N CYS A 11 -11.91 -21.88 -0.18
CA CYS A 11 -11.99 -23.03 0.71
C CYS A 11 -13.10 -24.00 0.28
N PRO A 12 -12.93 -25.31 0.51
CA PRO A 12 -14.01 -26.28 0.30
C PRO A 12 -15.27 -25.95 1.11
N ALA A 13 -16.43 -26.34 0.58
CA ALA A 13 -17.74 -26.03 1.16
C ALA A 13 -17.88 -26.45 2.64
N GLU A 14 -17.21 -27.52 3.05
CA GLU A 14 -17.20 -28.02 4.43
C GLU A 14 -16.53 -27.03 5.39
N VAL A 15 -15.38 -26.46 4.99
CA VAL A 15 -14.70 -25.40 5.76
C VAL A 15 -15.54 -24.13 5.77
N ALA A 16 -16.18 -23.81 4.64
CA ALA A 16 -17.05 -22.65 4.53
C ALA A 16 -18.27 -22.73 5.48
N ALA A 17 -18.80 -23.93 5.72
CA ALA A 17 -19.91 -24.14 6.65
C ALA A 17 -19.48 -23.94 8.12
N ALA A 18 -18.31 -24.46 8.50
CA ALA A 18 -17.79 -24.37 9.87
C ALA A 18 -17.42 -22.93 10.29
N LEU A 19 -17.23 -22.02 9.34
CA LEU A 19 -16.97 -20.60 9.62
C LEU A 19 -18.09 -19.93 10.42
N GLY A 20 -19.35 -20.34 10.22
CA GLY A 20 -20.48 -19.78 10.97
C GLY A 20 -20.41 -20.03 12.48
N ASP A 21 -19.63 -21.03 12.90
CA ASP A 21 -19.46 -21.43 14.29
C ASP A 21 -18.22 -20.78 14.95
N VAL A 22 -17.40 -20.05 14.18
CA VAL A 22 -16.20 -19.36 14.68
C VAL A 22 -16.60 -18.25 15.65
N SER A 23 -16.10 -18.34 16.89
CA SER A 23 -16.37 -17.35 17.92
C SER A 23 -15.61 -16.05 17.65
N SER A 24 -16.34 -14.97 17.34
CA SER A 24 -15.76 -13.62 17.20
C SER A 24 -14.95 -13.20 18.42
N SER A 25 -15.43 -13.49 19.63
CA SER A 25 -14.71 -13.14 20.86
C SER A 25 -13.40 -13.91 21.03
N SER A 26 -13.35 -15.18 20.58
CA SER A 26 -12.13 -16.00 20.60
C SER A 26 -11.09 -15.43 19.64
N VAL A 27 -11.51 -15.14 18.41
CA VAL A 27 -10.65 -14.57 17.36
C VAL A 27 -10.11 -13.20 17.77
N LEU A 28 -10.96 -12.33 18.31
CA LEU A 28 -10.54 -10.98 18.75
C LEU A 28 -9.62 -11.00 19.96
N ALA A 29 -9.69 -12.03 20.83
CA ALA A 29 -8.77 -12.18 21.95
C ALA A 29 -7.36 -12.61 21.52
N ALA A 30 -7.23 -13.29 20.38
CA ALA A 30 -5.97 -13.76 19.81
C ALA A 30 -5.27 -12.73 18.89
N ALA A 31 -6.03 -11.78 18.35
CA ALA A 31 -5.54 -10.65 17.55
C ALA A 31 -4.48 -9.80 18.29
N PRO A 32 -3.77 -8.86 17.63
CA PRO A 32 -2.87 -7.87 18.27
C PRO A 32 -3.60 -6.86 19.18
N HIS A 33 -4.75 -7.28 19.73
CA HIS A 33 -5.52 -6.68 20.79
C HIS A 33 -4.62 -6.16 21.91
N ALA A 34 -3.61 -6.91 22.36
CA ALA A 34 -2.75 -6.46 23.46
C ALA A 34 -2.05 -5.11 23.19
N ALA A 35 -1.52 -4.90 21.98
CA ALA A 35 -0.80 -3.66 21.64
C ALA A 35 -1.76 -2.50 21.39
N LEU A 36 -2.77 -2.68 20.54
CA LEU A 36 -3.75 -1.63 20.22
C LEU A 36 -4.60 -1.27 21.45
N THR A 37 -5.02 -2.25 22.24
CA THR A 37 -5.76 -2.01 23.49
C THR A 37 -4.88 -1.38 24.57
N ALA A 38 -3.59 -1.73 24.66
CA ALA A 38 -2.66 -1.01 25.55
C ALA A 38 -2.51 0.47 25.16
N LEU A 39 -2.72 0.80 23.89
CA LEU A 39 -2.74 2.18 23.38
C LEU A 39 -4.13 2.84 23.51
N GLY A 40 -5.11 2.16 24.10
CA GLY A 40 -6.46 2.66 24.27
C GLY A 40 -7.32 2.64 23.00
N VAL A 41 -6.86 1.99 21.92
CA VAL A 41 -7.63 1.83 20.68
C VAL A 41 -8.73 0.80 20.90
N ARG A 42 -9.97 1.22 20.63
CA ARG A 42 -11.14 0.33 20.63
C ARG A 42 -11.32 -0.26 19.25
N LEU A 43 -11.15 -1.58 19.16
CA LEU A 43 -11.42 -2.33 17.93
C LEU A 43 -12.92 -2.61 17.78
N PRO A 44 -13.43 -2.73 16.55
CA PRO A 44 -14.74 -3.30 16.28
C PRO A 44 -14.95 -4.69 16.91
N GLU A 45 -16.20 -5.03 17.22
CA GLU A 45 -16.57 -6.35 17.78
C GLU A 45 -16.71 -7.45 16.70
N ASP A 46 -16.79 -7.06 15.44
CA ASP A 46 -16.79 -7.97 14.30
C ASP A 46 -15.36 -8.08 13.72
N PRO A 47 -14.76 -9.28 13.68
CA PRO A 47 -13.45 -9.49 13.06
C PRO A 47 -13.35 -8.98 11.61
N THR A 48 -14.44 -8.98 10.84
CA THR A 48 -14.45 -8.36 9.49
C THR A 48 -14.21 -6.88 9.56
N ALA A 49 -14.98 -6.19 10.40
CA ALA A 49 -14.78 -4.77 10.61
C ALA A 49 -13.38 -4.46 11.14
N VAL A 50 -12.75 -5.35 11.92
CA VAL A 50 -11.35 -5.19 12.35
C VAL A 50 -10.37 -5.24 11.18
N LEU A 51 -10.56 -6.16 10.22
CA LEU A 51 -9.71 -6.21 9.02
C LEU A 51 -9.72 -4.90 8.25
N ASP A 52 -10.92 -4.36 7.99
CA ASP A 52 -11.07 -3.09 7.28
C ASP A 52 -10.55 -1.92 8.14
N TYR A 53 -10.78 -1.96 9.46
CA TYR A 53 -10.27 -0.97 10.39
C TYR A 53 -8.73 -0.85 10.35
N LEU A 54 -8.05 -1.98 10.19
CA LEU A 54 -6.59 -2.05 10.06
C LEU A 54 -6.13 -1.66 8.63
N ARG A 55 -6.70 -2.29 7.60
CA ARG A 55 -6.32 -2.07 6.18
C ARG A 55 -6.57 -0.65 5.72
N LEU A 56 -7.68 -0.05 6.14
CA LEU A 56 -8.06 1.34 5.85
C LEU A 56 -7.47 2.35 6.83
N GLU A 57 -6.57 1.92 7.72
CA GLU A 57 -5.81 2.78 8.63
C GLU A 57 -6.66 3.58 9.64
N GLN A 58 -7.90 3.14 9.90
CA GLN A 58 -8.88 3.83 10.75
C GLN A 58 -8.45 3.88 12.23
N TYR A 59 -7.48 3.05 12.64
CA TYR A 59 -6.85 3.10 13.96
C TYR A 59 -6.05 4.39 14.20
N GLN A 60 -5.64 5.11 13.15
CA GLN A 60 -4.93 6.38 13.28
C GLN A 60 -5.78 7.45 13.97
N ASP A 61 -7.09 7.44 13.76
CA ASP A 61 -8.01 8.43 14.33
C ASP A 61 -8.05 8.35 15.87
N GLN A 62 -7.93 7.14 16.44
CA GLN A 62 -7.95 6.92 17.89
C GLN A 62 -6.58 7.10 18.55
N LEU A 63 -5.48 6.83 17.85
CA LEU A 63 -4.12 6.95 18.41
C LEU A 63 -3.68 8.40 18.65
N GLY A 64 -4.58 9.37 18.54
CA GLY A 64 -4.22 10.79 18.55
C GLY A 64 -3.27 11.15 17.41
N GLY A 65 -3.13 10.22 16.45
CA GLY A 65 -2.66 10.55 15.13
C GLY A 65 -3.57 11.65 14.66
N ARG A 66 -3.06 12.88 14.64
CA ARG A 66 -3.33 13.69 13.48
C ARG A 66 -2.89 12.80 12.33
N ALA A 67 -3.80 11.97 11.80
CA ALA A 67 -3.84 11.70 10.41
C ALA A 67 -3.55 13.07 9.82
N THR A 68 -2.36 13.25 9.28
CA THR A 68 -2.17 14.33 8.33
C THR A 68 -2.91 13.85 7.10
N ALA A 69 -4.24 13.67 7.26
CA ALA A 69 -5.19 13.48 6.21
C ALA A 69 -4.80 14.57 5.23
N PRO A 70 -4.44 14.21 4.00
CA PRO A 70 -4.03 15.21 3.03
C PRO A 70 -5.19 16.22 2.94
N GLY A 71 -4.93 17.46 3.38
CA GLY A 71 -5.96 18.49 3.60
C GLY A 71 -6.13 19.07 5.01
N SER A 72 -5.79 18.39 6.12
CA SER A 72 -6.09 18.90 7.49
C SER A 72 -4.91 19.44 8.31
N GLY A 73 -3.68 19.42 7.76
CA GLY A 73 -2.46 19.74 8.52
C GLY A 73 -1.59 20.88 7.98
N SER A 74 -1.85 22.10 8.50
CA SER A 74 -0.92 23.23 8.71
C SER A 74 -0.34 23.95 7.48
N ILE A 75 -0.43 25.29 7.51
CA ILE A 75 0.32 26.25 6.68
C ILE A 75 1.78 25.81 6.45
N VAL A 76 2.38 25.12 7.42
CA VAL A 76 3.73 24.55 7.36
C VAL A 76 3.93 23.54 6.22
N ARG A 77 2.97 22.65 5.92
CA ARG A 77 3.09 21.68 4.81
C ARG A 77 3.02 22.39 3.45
N ARG A 78 2.09 23.34 3.30
CA ARG A 78 1.98 24.18 2.09
C ARG A 78 3.24 25.02 1.89
N ALA A 79 3.73 25.67 2.95
CA ALA A 79 4.98 26.44 2.91
C ALA A 79 6.18 25.54 2.60
N TYR A 80 6.24 24.33 3.15
CA TYR A 80 7.27 23.34 2.83
C TYR A 80 7.23 22.95 1.35
N TYR A 81 6.09 22.56 0.80
CA TYR A 81 5.99 22.17 -0.61
C TYR A 81 6.24 23.33 -1.58
N LEU A 82 5.86 24.56 -1.20
CA LEU A 82 6.20 25.78 -1.95
C LEU A 82 7.71 26.07 -1.92
N ALA A 83 8.36 25.86 -0.78
CA ALA A 83 9.80 26.09 -0.62
C ALA A 83 10.66 24.91 -1.10
N ARG A 84 10.11 23.68 -1.17
CA ARG A 84 10.82 22.43 -1.46
C ARG A 84 11.69 22.50 -2.73
N PRO A 85 11.25 23.11 -3.85
CA PRO A 85 12.08 23.27 -5.05
C PRO A 85 13.32 24.15 -4.83
N LEU A 86 13.27 25.06 -3.86
CA LEU A 86 14.34 26.01 -3.54
C LEU A 86 15.28 25.48 -2.45
N LEU A 87 14.92 24.39 -1.76
CA LEU A 87 15.71 23.82 -0.66
C LEU A 87 16.76 22.83 -1.18
N PRO A 88 18.06 23.04 -0.88
CA PRO A 88 19.10 22.06 -1.16
C PRO A 88 18.78 20.69 -0.57
N VAL A 89 19.19 19.61 -1.25
CA VAL A 89 18.95 18.22 -0.81
C VAL A 89 19.42 17.99 0.63
N SER A 90 20.57 18.55 1.01
CA SER A 90 21.11 18.43 2.38
C SER A 90 20.16 19.00 3.43
N LEU A 91 19.53 20.14 3.19
CA LEU A 91 18.58 20.77 4.11
C LEU A 91 17.28 19.96 4.21
N ARG A 92 16.78 19.46 3.07
CA ARG A 92 15.62 18.57 3.03
C ARG A 92 15.84 17.30 3.87
N LYS A 93 17.02 16.67 3.77
CA LYS A 93 17.40 15.50 4.58
C LYS A 93 17.39 15.81 6.09
N HIS A 94 17.90 16.97 6.52
CA HIS A 94 17.89 17.35 7.93
C HIS A 94 16.47 17.60 8.46
N MET A 95 15.62 18.27 7.67
CA MET A 95 14.21 18.50 8.02
C MET A 95 13.45 17.17 8.12
N GLN A 96 13.68 16.26 7.18
CA GLN A 96 13.09 14.92 7.21
C GLN A 96 13.53 14.15 8.46
N ARG A 97 14.84 14.10 8.77
CA ARG A 97 15.35 13.47 9.99
C ARG A 97 14.76 14.07 11.26
N PHE A 98 14.54 15.38 11.29
CA PHE A 98 13.89 16.06 12.41
C PHE A 98 12.42 15.66 12.54
N ALA A 99 11.66 15.67 11.43
CA ALA A 99 10.25 15.28 11.40
C ALA A 99 10.03 13.81 11.78
N LEU A 100 11.02 12.96 11.50
CA LEU A 100 11.00 11.54 11.85
C LEU A 100 11.58 11.24 13.25
N ARG A 101 11.95 12.23 14.06
CA ARG A 101 12.41 11.96 15.44
C ARG A 101 11.34 11.22 16.25
N GLY A 102 11.77 10.33 17.14
CA GLY A 102 10.87 9.52 17.96
C GLY A 102 10.15 8.40 17.21
N TRP A 103 10.49 8.13 15.93
CA TRP A 103 9.84 7.05 15.17
C TRP A 103 10.02 5.67 15.83
N ARG A 104 11.12 5.44 16.54
CA ARG A 104 11.38 4.19 17.27
C ARG A 104 10.46 3.98 18.47
N ASP A 105 9.86 5.05 18.97
CA ASP A 105 8.94 5.01 20.11
C ASP A 105 7.50 4.82 19.65
N ILE A 106 7.25 4.70 18.33
CA ILE A 106 5.93 4.41 17.77
C ILE A 106 5.65 2.90 17.98
N PRO A 107 4.64 2.55 18.79
CA PRO A 107 4.39 1.16 19.16
C PRO A 107 3.55 0.39 18.12
N PHE A 108 2.85 1.10 17.23
CA PHE A 108 1.97 0.51 16.22
C PHE A 108 1.85 1.41 14.97
N PRO A 109 1.89 0.87 13.74
CA PRO A 109 2.23 -0.52 13.40
C PRO A 109 3.62 -0.95 13.87
N ARG A 110 3.84 -2.25 14.04
CA ARG A 110 5.13 -2.84 14.38
C ARG A 110 6.13 -2.65 13.25
N TRP A 111 7.41 -2.56 13.63
CA TRP A 111 8.54 -2.49 12.73
C TRP A 111 9.46 -3.71 12.93
N PRO A 112 10.04 -4.30 11.87
CA PRO A 112 10.01 -3.87 10.47
C PRO A 112 8.78 -4.31 9.67
N VAL A 113 8.00 -5.26 10.20
CA VAL A 113 6.81 -5.79 9.55
C VAL A 113 5.69 -5.86 10.59
N GLU A 114 4.52 -5.40 10.20
CA GLU A 114 3.27 -5.56 10.94
C GLU A 114 2.48 -6.73 10.36
N THR A 115 2.08 -7.67 11.22
CA THR A 115 1.33 -8.89 10.87
C THR A 115 -0.05 -8.93 11.52
N ALA A 116 -0.57 -7.79 11.99
CA ALA A 116 -1.83 -7.70 12.72
C ALA A 116 -3.01 -8.40 12.04
N VAL A 117 -3.09 -8.26 10.71
CA VAL A 117 -4.12 -8.89 9.88
C VAL A 117 -3.88 -10.40 9.77
N GLU A 118 -2.64 -10.82 9.54
CA GLU A 118 -2.27 -12.23 9.48
C GLU A 118 -2.51 -12.93 10.82
N ASP A 119 -2.17 -12.31 11.95
CA ASP A 119 -2.40 -12.82 13.30
C ASP A 119 -3.91 -13.06 13.55
N LEU A 120 -4.77 -12.17 13.04
CA LEU A 120 -6.23 -12.32 13.11
C LEU A 120 -6.74 -13.46 12.21
N GLU A 121 -6.19 -13.57 10.99
CA GLU A 121 -6.52 -14.66 10.07
C GLU A 121 -6.07 -16.03 10.61
N ASP A 122 -4.90 -16.09 11.25
CA ASP A 122 -4.38 -17.30 11.90
C ASP A 122 -5.24 -17.72 13.09
N ALA A 123 -5.75 -16.77 13.89
CA ALA A 123 -6.71 -17.06 14.96
C ALA A 123 -8.02 -17.68 14.44
N VAL A 124 -8.47 -17.27 13.23
CA VAL A 124 -9.63 -17.88 12.57
C VAL A 124 -9.32 -19.32 12.15
N TRP A 125 -8.14 -19.56 11.57
CA TRP A 125 -7.70 -20.90 11.19
C TRP A 125 -7.61 -21.84 12.39
N ASP A 126 -7.03 -21.38 13.49
CA ASP A 126 -6.90 -22.16 14.74
C ASP A 126 -8.27 -22.52 15.32
N GLU A 127 -9.20 -21.57 15.35
CA GLU A 127 -10.55 -21.81 15.84
C GLU A 127 -11.32 -22.79 14.93
N LEU A 128 -11.13 -22.71 13.61
CA LEU A 128 -11.71 -23.67 12.67
C LEU A 128 -11.17 -25.08 12.86
N LEU A 129 -9.86 -25.24 13.04
CA LEU A 129 -9.24 -26.54 13.35
C LEU A 129 -9.83 -27.10 14.65
N ARG A 130 -10.01 -26.25 15.66
CA ARG A 130 -10.59 -26.64 16.96
C ARG A 130 -12.05 -27.09 16.84
N ILE A 131 -12.89 -26.34 16.11
CA ILE A 131 -14.32 -26.64 15.96
C ILE A 131 -14.53 -27.90 15.12
N THR A 132 -13.79 -28.03 14.03
CA THR A 132 -13.92 -29.16 13.10
C THR A 132 -13.22 -30.43 13.61
N GLY A 133 -12.26 -30.30 14.53
CA GLY A 133 -11.40 -31.40 14.97
C GLY A 133 -10.44 -31.89 13.89
N ALA A 134 -10.25 -31.13 12.80
CA ALA A 134 -9.37 -31.49 11.71
C ALA A 134 -7.89 -31.25 12.09
N GLU A 135 -6.98 -32.10 11.61
CA GLU A 135 -5.54 -31.86 11.74
C GLU A 135 -5.02 -30.84 10.72
N LYS A 136 -5.73 -30.69 9.59
CA LYS A 136 -5.35 -29.82 8.47
C LYS A 136 -6.61 -29.28 7.79
N LEU A 137 -6.55 -28.04 7.33
CA LEU A 137 -7.59 -27.45 6.50
C LEU A 137 -7.11 -27.33 5.05
N PRO A 138 -7.90 -27.79 4.07
CA PRO A 138 -7.60 -27.55 2.66
C PRO A 138 -7.77 -26.06 2.33
N PHE A 139 -6.77 -25.48 1.67
CA PHE A 139 -6.79 -24.10 1.21
C PHE A 139 -6.20 -24.01 -0.20
N ILE A 140 -6.70 -23.06 -1.00
CA ILE A 140 -6.12 -22.80 -2.32
C ILE A 140 -4.94 -21.86 -2.13
N TRP A 141 -3.76 -22.33 -2.53
CA TRP A 141 -2.52 -21.56 -2.45
C TRP A 141 -2.58 -20.34 -3.38
N TYR A 142 -2.11 -19.18 -2.89
CA TYR A 142 -2.23 -17.90 -3.59
C TYR A 142 -1.39 -17.81 -4.86
N TRP A 143 -0.22 -18.46 -4.89
CA TRP A 143 0.73 -18.31 -5.98
C TRP A 143 0.66 -19.47 -6.97
N PRO A 144 0.78 -19.20 -8.27
CA PRO A 144 0.75 -20.25 -9.28
C PRO A 144 1.93 -21.22 -9.13
N GLU A 145 1.80 -22.40 -9.73
CA GLU A 145 2.90 -23.38 -9.87
C GLU A 145 3.53 -23.85 -8.55
N GLY A 146 2.80 -23.76 -7.43
CA GLY A 146 3.30 -24.16 -6.11
C GLY A 146 4.43 -23.29 -5.58
N ARG A 147 4.63 -22.09 -6.14
CA ARG A 147 5.62 -21.11 -5.65
C ARG A 147 5.25 -20.64 -4.25
N ARG A 148 6.20 -20.52 -3.34
CA ARG A 148 5.88 -20.12 -1.93
C ARG A 148 5.75 -18.61 -1.73
N MET A 149 6.19 -17.82 -2.70
CA MET A 149 6.16 -16.36 -2.65
C MET A 149 6.17 -15.79 -4.07
N ALA A 150 5.74 -14.55 -4.20
CA ALA A 150 6.04 -13.69 -5.34
C ALA A 150 6.78 -12.44 -4.84
N ALA A 151 7.60 -11.87 -5.70
CA ALA A 151 8.22 -10.57 -5.49
C ALA A 151 7.88 -9.70 -6.71
N VAL A 152 7.57 -8.44 -6.45
CA VAL A 152 7.33 -7.44 -7.50
C VAL A 152 8.42 -6.40 -7.38
N LEU A 153 9.09 -6.13 -8.50
CA LEU A 153 10.09 -5.08 -8.60
C LEU A 153 9.46 -3.88 -9.31
N THR A 154 9.53 -2.71 -8.67
CA THR A 154 8.91 -1.48 -9.17
C THR A 154 9.90 -0.33 -9.09
N HIS A 155 9.90 0.55 -10.09
CA HIS A 155 10.75 1.74 -10.13
C HIS A 155 9.95 3.01 -10.31
N ASP A 156 10.04 3.92 -9.34
CA ASP A 156 9.46 5.26 -9.42
C ASP A 156 10.29 6.14 -10.36
N VAL A 157 9.74 6.51 -11.52
CA VAL A 157 10.41 7.35 -12.51
C VAL A 157 10.08 8.82 -12.23
N GLU A 158 10.80 9.44 -11.30
CA GLU A 158 10.45 10.79 -10.83
C GLU A 158 11.13 11.95 -11.61
N THR A 159 12.17 11.65 -12.42
CA THR A 159 13.00 12.68 -13.07
C THR A 159 13.37 12.33 -14.51
N ALA A 160 13.72 13.34 -15.32
CA ALA A 160 14.21 13.11 -16.69
C ALA A 160 15.45 12.22 -16.73
N ALA A 161 16.38 12.39 -15.78
CA ALA A 161 17.55 11.52 -15.66
C ALA A 161 17.17 10.08 -15.33
N GLY A 162 16.15 9.88 -14.48
CA GLY A 162 15.58 8.55 -14.19
C GLY A 162 14.95 7.92 -15.43
N ARG A 163 14.14 8.68 -16.17
CA ARG A 163 13.55 8.27 -17.46
C ARG A 163 14.61 7.79 -18.44
N ASP A 164 15.67 8.59 -18.62
CA ASP A 164 16.75 8.29 -19.56
C ASP A 164 17.60 7.09 -19.11
N PHE A 165 17.57 6.76 -17.82
CA PHE A 165 18.29 5.62 -17.25
C PHE A 165 17.50 4.30 -17.28
N CYS A 166 16.17 4.33 -17.47
CA CYS A 166 15.32 3.13 -17.46
C CYS A 166 15.85 2.01 -18.37
N GLY A 167 16.31 2.34 -19.59
CA GLY A 167 16.87 1.34 -20.50
C GLY A 167 18.14 0.67 -19.97
N GLY A 168 18.99 1.41 -19.25
CA GLY A 168 20.16 0.85 -18.58
C GLY A 168 19.76 -0.07 -17.42
N LEU A 169 18.75 0.34 -16.64
CA LEU A 169 18.21 -0.46 -15.55
C LEU A 169 17.62 -1.78 -16.03
N MET A 170 16.83 -1.75 -17.11
CA MET A 170 16.34 -2.98 -17.77
C MET A 170 17.48 -3.89 -18.22
N GLY A 171 18.57 -3.33 -18.75
CA GLY A 171 19.76 -4.10 -19.13
C GLY A 171 20.38 -4.84 -17.94
N MET A 172 20.47 -4.17 -16.79
CA MET A 172 20.97 -4.78 -15.55
C MET A 172 20.02 -5.87 -15.02
N GLU A 173 18.70 -5.66 -15.10
CA GLU A 173 17.70 -6.64 -14.65
C GLU A 173 17.68 -7.89 -15.53
N ALA A 174 17.85 -7.72 -16.83
CA ALA A 174 17.91 -8.82 -17.79
C ALA A 174 19.08 -9.78 -17.53
N GLU A 175 20.19 -9.32 -16.94
CA GLU A 175 21.30 -10.19 -16.52
C GLU A 175 20.89 -11.21 -15.43
N PHE A 176 19.77 -10.96 -14.74
CA PHE A 176 19.22 -11.81 -13.68
C PHE A 176 17.86 -12.43 -14.03
N ASP A 177 17.44 -12.38 -15.30
CA ASP A 177 16.12 -12.82 -15.76
C ASP A 177 14.96 -12.14 -15.00
N LEU A 178 15.15 -10.86 -14.62
CA LEU A 178 14.15 -10.05 -13.94
C LEU A 178 13.46 -9.09 -14.91
N VAL A 179 12.20 -8.77 -14.59
CA VAL A 179 11.41 -7.72 -15.24
C VAL A 179 10.69 -6.93 -14.16
N SER A 180 10.48 -5.64 -14.44
CA SER A 180 9.95 -4.68 -13.47
C SER A 180 8.74 -3.92 -13.99
N ALA A 181 8.00 -3.31 -13.07
CA ALA A 181 7.05 -2.26 -13.39
C ALA A 181 7.74 -0.88 -13.26
N PHE A 182 7.56 -0.01 -14.25
CA PHE A 182 8.01 1.37 -14.22
C PHE A 182 6.84 2.30 -13.96
N GLU A 183 6.94 3.08 -12.90
CA GLU A 183 5.90 3.99 -12.45
C GLU A 183 6.20 5.39 -12.96
N VAL A 184 5.48 5.78 -14.00
CA VAL A 184 5.78 6.98 -14.80
C VAL A 184 4.89 8.13 -14.37
N VAL A 185 5.49 9.32 -14.21
CA VAL A 185 4.75 10.55 -13.92
C VAL A 185 4.34 11.22 -15.25
N PRO A 186 3.04 11.34 -15.56
CA PRO A 186 2.60 11.82 -16.89
C PRO A 186 2.79 13.32 -17.15
N GLU A 187 2.69 14.18 -16.13
CA GLU A 187 2.71 15.64 -16.31
C GLU A 187 3.89 16.29 -15.53
N GLU A 188 4.38 17.42 -16.03
CA GLU A 188 5.28 18.38 -15.34
C GLU A 188 6.69 17.92 -14.93
N ARG A 189 7.02 16.62 -14.95
CA ARG A 189 8.35 16.12 -14.57
C ARG A 189 9.33 16.00 -15.72
N TYR A 190 8.87 15.46 -16.84
CA TYR A 190 9.64 15.22 -18.06
C TYR A 190 8.67 14.85 -19.20
N ASP A 191 9.13 14.94 -20.44
CA ASP A 191 8.32 14.48 -21.57
C ASP A 191 8.23 12.94 -21.57
N VAL A 192 7.03 12.42 -21.85
CA VAL A 192 6.76 10.97 -21.94
C VAL A 192 6.37 10.60 -23.37
N PRO A 193 7.29 10.67 -24.35
CA PRO A 193 6.97 10.29 -25.72
C PRO A 193 6.79 8.76 -25.84
N ASP A 194 6.06 8.30 -26.85
CA ASP A 194 5.94 6.85 -27.14
C ASP A 194 7.30 6.18 -27.33
N ALA A 195 8.29 6.91 -27.84
CA ALA A 195 9.67 6.43 -27.98
C ALA A 195 10.34 6.07 -26.63
N PHE A 196 9.84 6.61 -25.51
CA PHE A 196 10.26 6.20 -24.17
C PHE A 196 9.47 4.99 -23.67
N LEU A 197 8.16 4.94 -23.89
CA LEU A 197 7.30 3.86 -23.39
C LEU A 197 7.46 2.56 -24.17
N GLN A 198 7.67 2.62 -25.48
CA GLN A 198 7.71 1.44 -26.33
C GLN A 198 8.83 0.46 -25.97
N PRO A 199 10.09 0.89 -25.72
CA PRO A 199 11.13 -0.02 -25.26
C PRO A 199 10.78 -0.74 -23.95
N LEU A 200 10.11 -0.08 -23.00
CA LEU A 200 9.69 -0.71 -21.75
C LEU A 200 8.72 -1.88 -22.03
N ARG A 201 7.73 -1.64 -22.91
CA ARG A 201 6.76 -2.66 -23.32
C ARG A 201 7.43 -3.81 -24.06
N ASP A 202 8.32 -3.51 -25.00
CA ASP A 202 9.03 -4.51 -25.79
C ASP A 202 9.94 -5.39 -24.90
N GLY A 203 10.46 -4.83 -23.81
CA GLY A 203 11.22 -5.55 -22.78
C GLY A 203 10.36 -6.37 -21.81
N GLY A 204 9.04 -6.39 -21.96
CA GLY A 204 8.13 -7.12 -21.08
C GLY A 204 7.87 -6.44 -19.73
N CYS A 205 8.30 -5.18 -19.57
CA CYS A 205 8.03 -4.40 -18.37
C CYS A 205 6.59 -3.90 -18.34
N GLU A 206 6.05 -3.74 -17.13
CA GLU A 206 4.77 -3.07 -16.93
C GLU A 206 4.96 -1.56 -16.84
N ILE A 207 4.01 -0.79 -17.37
CA ILE A 207 3.94 0.66 -17.17
C ILE A 207 2.77 0.92 -16.22
N ALA A 208 3.05 1.58 -15.10
CA ALA A 208 2.07 2.02 -14.12
C ALA A 208 2.13 3.55 -13.96
N LEU A 209 1.07 4.17 -13.44
CA LEU A 209 1.05 5.61 -13.22
C LEU A 209 1.55 5.96 -11.82
N HIS A 210 2.46 6.93 -11.75
CA HIS A 210 2.98 7.46 -10.49
C HIS A 210 2.35 8.82 -10.17
N GLY A 211 1.06 8.83 -9.85
CA GLY A 211 0.27 10.06 -9.70
C GLY A 211 0.00 10.77 -11.04
N LEU A 212 -0.12 12.11 -10.99
CA LEU A 212 -0.33 12.95 -12.18
C LEU A 212 0.92 13.79 -12.50
N ASN A 213 1.35 14.62 -11.55
CA ASN A 213 2.48 15.54 -11.71
C ASN A 213 3.47 15.48 -10.52
N HIS A 214 3.21 14.59 -9.57
CA HIS A 214 4.00 14.40 -8.36
C HIS A 214 4.15 15.68 -7.50
N ASP A 215 3.15 16.57 -7.49
CA ASP A 215 3.19 17.83 -6.73
C ASP A 215 2.97 17.66 -5.20
N GLY A 216 2.55 16.48 -4.75
CA GLY A 216 2.28 16.16 -3.35
C GLY A 216 0.91 16.65 -2.83
N HIS A 217 0.05 17.13 -3.74
CA HIS A 217 -1.25 17.73 -3.43
C HIS A 217 -2.45 16.92 -3.96
N LEU A 218 -2.21 15.76 -4.58
CA LEU A 218 -3.27 14.94 -5.20
C LEU A 218 -4.46 14.71 -4.26
N PHE A 219 -4.22 14.40 -2.99
CA PHE A 219 -5.25 14.04 -2.02
C PHE A 219 -5.71 15.20 -1.10
N ASP A 220 -5.33 16.45 -1.38
CA ASP A 220 -5.63 17.59 -0.49
C ASP A 220 -7.13 17.96 -0.49
N ASN A 221 -7.79 17.83 -1.63
CA ASN A 221 -9.19 18.22 -1.82
C ASN A 221 -9.89 17.24 -2.77
N GLU A 222 -11.07 16.73 -2.39
CA GLU A 222 -11.75 15.67 -3.14
C GLU A 222 -12.26 16.16 -4.50
N THR A 223 -12.74 17.41 -4.58
CA THR A 223 -13.20 18.00 -5.84
C THR A 223 -12.05 18.14 -6.84
N GLU A 224 -10.89 18.58 -6.38
CA GLU A 224 -9.68 18.63 -7.21
C GLU A 224 -9.17 17.22 -7.56
N PHE A 225 -9.20 16.29 -6.60
CA PHE A 225 -8.85 14.89 -6.85
C PHE A 225 -9.72 14.30 -7.96
N ARG A 226 -11.05 14.49 -7.92
CA ARG A 226 -11.97 14.05 -8.98
C ARG A 226 -11.67 14.67 -10.34
N THR A 227 -11.19 15.92 -10.35
CA THR A 227 -10.77 16.59 -11.59
C THR A 227 -9.49 15.99 -12.14
N ARG A 228 -8.50 15.72 -11.28
CA ARG A 228 -7.24 15.06 -11.64
C ARG A 228 -7.43 13.60 -12.02
N ALA A 229 -8.34 12.88 -11.37
CA ALA A 229 -8.71 11.50 -11.65
C ALA A 229 -9.14 11.32 -13.12
N LYS A 230 -9.89 12.27 -13.69
CA LYS A 230 -10.24 12.24 -15.13
C LYS A 230 -9.02 12.26 -16.04
N LYS A 231 -7.98 13.04 -15.69
CA LYS A 231 -6.72 13.06 -16.44
C LYS A 231 -5.92 11.78 -16.22
N ILE A 232 -5.86 11.29 -14.98
CA ILE A 232 -5.19 10.04 -14.63
C ILE A 232 -5.82 8.88 -15.43
N ASN A 233 -7.15 8.76 -15.45
CA ASN A 233 -7.86 7.75 -16.23
C ASN A 233 -7.58 7.87 -17.72
N ARG A 234 -7.51 9.09 -18.27
CA ARG A 234 -7.10 9.28 -19.66
C ARG A 234 -5.72 8.67 -19.94
N TYR A 235 -4.71 8.95 -19.09
CA TYR A 235 -3.37 8.36 -19.25
C TYR A 235 -3.37 6.84 -19.01
N LEU A 236 -4.17 6.31 -18.09
CA LEU A 236 -4.34 4.86 -17.91
C LEU A 236 -4.77 4.20 -19.22
N HIS A 237 -5.78 4.77 -19.88
CA HIS A 237 -6.27 4.29 -21.18
C HIS A 237 -5.25 4.47 -22.31
N GLU A 238 -4.65 5.66 -22.43
CA GLU A 238 -3.67 5.96 -23.48
C GLU A 238 -2.43 5.07 -23.40
N TRP A 239 -1.99 4.72 -22.19
CA TRP A 239 -0.79 3.91 -21.98
C TRP A 239 -1.06 2.42 -21.86
N GLY A 240 -2.34 2.02 -21.75
CA GLY A 240 -2.73 0.65 -21.40
C GLY A 240 -2.27 0.24 -20.00
N ALA A 241 -2.09 1.22 -19.12
CA ALA A 241 -1.60 1.01 -17.76
C ALA A 241 -2.75 0.58 -16.83
N ARG A 242 -2.46 -0.32 -15.90
CA ARG A 242 -3.44 -0.86 -14.95
C ARG A 242 -3.10 -0.59 -13.48
N GLY A 243 -1.83 -0.30 -13.21
CA GLY A 243 -1.32 0.00 -11.88
C GLY A 243 -1.24 1.49 -11.58
N PHE A 244 -1.35 1.81 -10.31
CA PHE A 244 -1.11 3.14 -9.78
C PHE A 244 -0.26 3.08 -8.50
N ARG A 245 0.57 4.10 -8.31
CA ARG A 245 1.19 4.41 -7.03
C ARG A 245 1.12 5.91 -6.80
N SER A 246 0.82 6.30 -5.58
CA SER A 246 0.77 7.69 -5.22
C SER A 246 2.16 8.26 -4.94
N PRO A 247 2.42 9.49 -5.41
CA PRO A 247 3.58 10.27 -5.04
C PRO A 247 3.78 10.33 -3.52
N VAL A 248 4.97 9.97 -3.06
CA VAL A 248 5.35 10.05 -1.63
C VAL A 248 4.46 9.16 -0.73
N MET A 249 3.76 8.18 -1.31
CA MET A 249 2.82 7.30 -0.60
C MET A 249 1.70 8.05 0.14
N TYR A 250 1.37 9.26 -0.32
CA TYR A 250 0.20 9.97 0.19
C TYR A 250 -1.06 9.25 -0.24
N ARG A 251 -2.01 9.08 0.66
CA ARG A 251 -3.14 8.19 0.40
C ARG A 251 -4.41 8.64 1.11
N LYS A 252 -5.52 8.46 0.42
CA LYS A 252 -6.89 8.39 0.93
C LYS A 252 -7.58 7.28 0.15
N GLN A 253 -7.58 6.08 0.73
CA GLN A 253 -8.03 4.87 0.07
C GLN A 253 -9.49 5.02 -0.39
N GLU A 254 -10.30 5.75 0.37
CA GLU A 254 -11.71 6.02 0.05
C GLU A 254 -11.92 6.83 -1.24
N TRP A 255 -10.90 7.51 -1.77
CA TRP A 255 -10.99 8.27 -3.03
C TRP A 255 -10.57 7.45 -4.26
N LEU A 256 -9.89 6.32 -4.08
CA LEU A 256 -9.32 5.53 -5.19
C LEU A 256 -10.38 4.98 -6.15
N HIS A 257 -11.64 4.87 -5.71
CA HIS A 257 -12.77 4.47 -6.57
C HIS A 257 -13.05 5.43 -7.74
N HIS A 258 -12.41 6.61 -7.80
CA HIS A 258 -12.45 7.48 -8.99
C HIS A 258 -11.42 7.12 -10.05
N LEU A 259 -10.45 6.27 -9.73
CA LEU A 259 -9.41 5.84 -10.64
C LEU A 259 -9.83 4.53 -11.31
N GLU A 260 -9.63 4.45 -12.62
CA GLU A 260 -9.94 3.25 -13.43
C GLU A 260 -8.76 2.28 -13.44
N ILE A 261 -8.30 1.91 -12.24
CA ILE A 261 -7.12 1.08 -12.00
C ILE A 261 -7.53 -0.34 -11.61
N ALA A 262 -6.67 -1.30 -11.92
CA ALA A 262 -6.85 -2.67 -11.44
C ALA A 262 -6.19 -2.90 -10.08
N TYR A 263 -5.10 -2.18 -9.81
CA TYR A 263 -4.37 -2.30 -8.57
C TYR A 263 -3.70 -0.98 -8.17
N ASP A 264 -3.55 -0.81 -6.86
CA ASP A 264 -2.83 0.29 -6.21
C ASP A 264 -1.65 -0.28 -5.41
N MET A 265 -0.60 0.53 -5.25
CA MET A 265 0.61 0.22 -4.49
C MET A 265 0.98 1.38 -3.55
N SER A 266 -0.02 2.14 -3.10
CA SER A 266 0.17 3.39 -2.35
C SER A 266 0.18 3.18 -0.85
N VAL A 267 -0.21 2.01 -0.35
CA VAL A 267 -0.39 1.73 1.08
C VAL A 267 0.76 0.86 1.59
N PRO A 268 1.67 1.39 2.42
CA PRO A 268 2.72 0.57 3.02
C PRO A 268 2.14 -0.37 4.10
N ASN A 269 2.86 -1.44 4.41
CA ASN A 269 2.56 -2.32 5.54
C ASN A 269 2.62 -1.56 6.88
N GLY A 270 3.69 -0.77 7.08
CA GLY A 270 3.89 0.11 8.23
C GLY A 270 4.65 1.38 7.83
N ALA A 271 3.99 2.54 7.94
CA ALA A 271 4.47 3.84 7.47
C ALA A 271 5.28 4.62 8.53
N LEU A 272 6.24 3.96 9.18
CA LEU A 272 7.00 4.56 10.29
C LEU A 272 8.12 5.49 9.84
N LEU A 273 8.47 5.51 8.56
CA LEU A 273 9.47 6.43 8.01
C LEU A 273 8.90 7.33 6.91
N ASP A 274 7.62 7.17 6.61
CA ASP A 274 6.91 7.92 5.58
C ASP A 274 6.37 9.26 6.10
N PRO A 275 6.20 10.26 5.21
CA PRO A 275 5.58 11.53 5.57
C PRO A 275 4.13 11.41 6.06
N GLN A 276 3.39 10.41 5.57
CA GLN A 276 2.06 10.05 6.06
C GLN A 276 2.15 8.75 6.88
N ARG A 277 1.94 8.90 8.20
CA ARG A 277 1.89 7.80 9.18
C ARG A 277 0.73 6.84 8.90
N GLY A 278 0.79 5.66 9.50
CA GLY A 278 -0.22 4.61 9.37
C GLY A 278 0.38 3.32 8.81
N GLY A 279 -0.35 2.63 7.95
CA GLY A 279 -0.03 1.35 7.34
C GLY A 279 -1.19 0.38 7.36
N CYS A 280 -1.35 -0.43 6.32
CA CYS A 280 -2.47 -1.38 6.21
C CYS A 280 -2.37 -2.59 7.14
N CYS A 281 -1.25 -2.75 7.84
CA CYS A 281 -1.01 -3.80 8.83
C CYS A 281 -1.11 -5.23 8.28
N THR A 282 -0.89 -5.41 6.97
CA THR A 282 -0.86 -6.70 6.28
C THR A 282 0.26 -6.73 5.26
N VAL A 283 0.83 -7.91 5.01
CA VAL A 283 1.76 -8.16 3.90
C VAL A 283 1.05 -8.77 2.68
N ARG A 284 -0.24 -9.08 2.83
CA ARG A 284 -1.04 -9.74 1.81
C ARG A 284 -1.83 -8.71 1.00
N PRO A 285 -1.98 -8.91 -0.32
CA PRO A 285 -2.91 -8.13 -1.13
C PRO A 285 -4.34 -8.14 -0.58
N TYR A 286 -5.06 -7.04 -0.75
CA TYR A 286 -6.46 -6.94 -0.34
C TYR A 286 -7.25 -6.04 -1.30
N PHE A 287 -8.56 -6.29 -1.41
CA PHE A 287 -9.41 -5.49 -2.29
C PHE A 287 -9.99 -4.27 -1.58
N LEU A 288 -10.04 -3.16 -2.31
CA LEU A 288 -10.73 -1.91 -2.01
C LEU A 288 -11.82 -1.72 -3.08
N GLY A 289 -13.00 -2.29 -2.83
CA GLY A 289 -13.98 -2.48 -3.90
C GLY A 289 -13.38 -3.35 -5.00
N ASP A 290 -13.26 -2.82 -6.22
CA ASP A 290 -12.69 -3.52 -7.38
C ASP A 290 -11.18 -3.32 -7.57
N VAL A 291 -10.54 -2.46 -6.75
CA VAL A 291 -9.10 -2.18 -6.82
C VAL A 291 -8.35 -3.14 -5.90
N LEU A 292 -7.32 -3.82 -6.42
CA LEU A 292 -6.42 -4.63 -5.59
C LEU A 292 -5.32 -3.75 -4.99
N GLU A 293 -5.27 -3.57 -3.68
CA GLU A 293 -4.09 -3.01 -3.03
C GLU A 293 -2.99 -4.09 -2.96
N LEU A 294 -1.79 -3.72 -3.38
CA LEU A 294 -0.56 -4.48 -3.24
C LEU A 294 0.36 -3.73 -2.24
N PRO A 295 0.32 -4.08 -0.95
CA PRO A 295 1.03 -3.32 0.07
C PRO A 295 2.53 -3.21 -0.18
N LEU A 296 3.11 -2.03 0.05
CA LEU A 296 4.56 -1.89 0.09
C LEU A 296 5.09 -2.52 1.40
N THR A 297 5.72 -3.69 1.29
CA THR A 297 6.25 -4.46 2.42
C THR A 297 7.75 -4.28 2.66
N THR A 298 8.44 -3.59 1.75
CA THR A 298 9.86 -3.25 1.87
C THR A 298 10.03 -1.77 2.13
N ILE A 299 11.08 -1.42 2.85
CA ILE A 299 11.39 -0.02 3.13
C ILE A 299 11.87 0.66 1.85
N GLN A 300 11.50 1.93 1.66
CA GLN A 300 11.96 2.71 0.52
C GLN A 300 13.48 2.83 0.56
N ASP A 301 14.15 2.63 -0.57
CA ASP A 301 15.60 2.60 -0.73
C ASP A 301 16.31 3.85 -0.17
N TYR A 302 15.71 5.04 -0.29
CA TYR A 302 16.27 6.25 0.30
C TYR A 302 16.34 6.19 1.83
N THR A 303 15.57 5.34 2.50
CA THR A 303 15.68 5.13 3.96
C THR A 303 16.85 4.22 4.33
N LEU A 304 17.30 3.36 3.40
CA LEU A 304 18.45 2.46 3.57
C LEU A 304 19.79 3.14 3.27
N LEU A 305 19.80 4.00 2.26
CA LEU A 305 21.03 4.56 1.67
C LEU A 305 21.35 6.00 2.13
N ALA A 306 20.60 6.56 3.09
CA ALA A 306 20.69 7.97 3.51
C ALA A 306 21.39 8.26 4.85
#